data_AF-A0A661KGB7-F1
#
_entry.id   AF-A0A661KGB7-F1
#
_cell.length_a   1.000
_cell.length_b   1.000
_cell.length_c   1.000
_cell.angle_alpha   90.00
_cell.angle_beta   90.00
_cell.angle_gamma   90.00
#
_symmetry.space_group_name_H-M   'P 1'
#
loop_
_entity.id
_entity.type
_entity.pdbx_description
1 polymer ?
#
loop_
_entity_poly.entity_id
_entity_poly.type
_entity_poly.pdbx_seq_one_letter_code
_entity_poly.pdbx_strand_id
1 'polypeptide(L)'
;MQMKVLGVVGSVRRLGNSEILTKEALMEAEQEGAEVEILRLTDYEVRACQGGGTCLFQGKDCVIEDDARFIFAKMAASDGSNAAGEELAREIIEEMDGWW
;
A
#
# COMPACT_ATOMS: atom_id res chain seq x y z
N MET A 1 6.25 -8.94 -17.16
CA MET A 1 5.21 -8.32 -16.31
C MET A 1 5.95 -7.32 -15.44
N GLN A 2 5.56 -6.04 -15.45
CA GLN A 2 6.25 -5.00 -14.66
C GLN A 2 5.79 -5.11 -13.20
N MET A 3 6.69 -5.01 -12.23
CA MET A 3 6.33 -4.97 -10.81
C MET A 3 5.47 -3.73 -10.51
N LYS A 4 4.50 -3.87 -9.60
CA LYS A 4 3.65 -2.77 -9.13
C LYS A 4 3.81 -2.58 -7.64
N VAL A 5 4.27 -1.40 -7.21
CA VAL A 5 4.50 -1.07 -5.80
C VAL A 5 3.52 0.03 -5.37
N LEU A 6 2.78 -0.23 -4.28
CA LEU A 6 1.85 0.72 -3.69
C LEU A 6 2.33 1.18 -2.33
N GLY A 7 2.69 2.46 -2.22
CA GLY A 7 2.97 3.09 -0.93
C GLY A 7 1.69 3.48 -0.22
N VAL A 8 1.49 2.99 1.01
CA VAL A 8 0.29 3.31 1.80
C VAL A 8 0.65 4.20 2.98
N VAL A 9 0.12 5.43 3.01
CA VAL A 9 0.37 6.41 4.06
C VAL A 9 -0.85 6.56 4.96
N GLY A 10 -0.74 6.07 6.19
CA GLY A 10 -1.77 6.25 7.24
C GLY A 10 -1.62 7.53 8.06
N SER A 11 -0.51 8.26 7.89
CA SER A 11 -0.27 9.50 8.64
C SER A 11 -1.16 10.63 8.13
N VAL A 12 -1.84 11.31 9.07
CA VAL A 12 -2.63 12.53 8.79
C VAL A 12 -1.76 13.72 8.38
N ARG A 13 -0.46 13.69 8.71
CA ARG A 13 0.45 14.81 8.42
C ARG A 13 0.89 14.74 6.96
N ARG A 14 0.53 15.77 6.19
CA ARG A 14 1.05 15.97 4.85
C ARG A 14 2.52 16.36 4.92
N LEU A 15 3.32 15.72 4.07
CA LEU A 15 4.78 15.82 4.01
C LEU A 15 5.45 15.55 5.37
N GLY A 16 4.85 14.69 6.20
CA GLY A 16 5.49 14.19 7.41
C GLY A 16 6.41 13.00 7.12
N ASN A 17 7.19 12.59 8.13
CA ASN A 17 8.22 11.55 7.99
C ASN A 17 7.73 10.30 7.24
N SER A 18 6.56 9.75 7.61
CA SER A 18 6.03 8.56 6.95
C SER A 18 5.79 8.76 5.45
N GLU A 19 5.24 9.91 5.04
CA GLU A 19 5.01 10.16 3.61
C GLU A 19 6.33 10.39 2.87
N ILE A 20 7.27 11.12 3.47
CA ILE A 20 8.58 11.38 2.86
C ILE A 20 9.30 10.05 2.64
N LEU A 21 9.43 9.22 3.68
CA LEU A 21 10.08 7.91 3.58
C LEU A 21 9.39 6.99 2.56
N THR A 22 8.05 6.97 2.54
CA THR A 22 7.31 6.21 1.52
C THR A 22 7.59 6.73 0.11
N LYS A 23 7.69 8.04 -0.09
CA LYS A 23 8.01 8.62 -1.41
C LYS A 23 9.42 8.27 -1.86
N GLU A 24 10.42 8.38 -0.98
CA GLU A 24 11.80 8.00 -1.31
C GLU A 24 11.88 6.52 -1.72
N ALA A 25 11.24 5.62 -0.95
CA ALA A 25 11.18 4.20 -1.30
C ALA A 25 10.51 3.93 -2.67
N LEU A 26 9.42 4.64 -2.98
CA LEU A 26 8.76 4.52 -4.28
C LEU A 26 9.61 5.11 -5.42
N MET A 27 10.38 6.17 -5.17
CA MET A 27 11.28 6.74 -6.17
C MET A 27 12.40 5.77 -6.54
N GLU A 28 12.94 5.02 -5.58
CA GLU A 28 13.94 3.97 -5.88
C GLU A 28 13.31 2.80 -6.63
N ALA A 29 12.14 2.33 -6.19
CA ALA A 29 11.41 1.29 -6.90
C ALA A 29 11.09 1.67 -8.36
N GLU A 30 10.73 2.93 -8.62
CA GLU A 30 10.51 3.45 -9.97
C GLU A 30 11.81 3.46 -10.81
N GLN A 31 12.95 3.79 -10.21
CA GLN A 31 14.26 3.76 -10.88
C GLN A 31 14.64 2.34 -11.32
N GLU A 32 14.26 1.31 -10.55
CA GLU A 32 14.42 -0.10 -10.91
C GLU A 32 13.38 -0.61 -11.94
N GLY A 33 12.46 0.26 -12.37
CA GLY A 33 11.47 -0.05 -13.39
C GLY A 33 10.16 -0.61 -12.86
N ALA A 34 9.86 -0.45 -11.57
CA ALA A 34 8.53 -0.71 -11.04
C ALA A 34 7.54 0.40 -11.42
N GLU A 35 6.28 0.04 -11.64
CA GLU A 35 5.17 0.99 -11.68
C GLU A 35 4.77 1.31 -10.24
N VAL A 36 4.81 2.59 -9.87
CA VAL A 36 4.59 3.02 -8.48
C VAL A 36 3.34 3.87 -8.33
N GLU A 37 2.64 3.69 -7.21
CA GLU A 37 1.49 4.51 -6.81
C GLU A 37 1.58 4.80 -5.31
N ILE A 38 1.07 5.95 -4.87
CA ILE A 38 0.94 6.30 -3.45
C ILE A 38 -0.51 6.55 -3.08
N LEU A 39 -0.97 5.90 -2.02
CA LEU A 39 -2.32 6.04 -1.48
C LEU A 39 -2.25 6.61 -0.06
N ARG A 40 -2.94 7.71 0.18
CA ARG A 40 -3.10 8.29 1.51
C ARG A 40 -4.42 7.83 2.10
N LEU A 41 -4.40 7.04 3.17
CA LEU A 41 -5.63 6.50 3.76
C LEU A 41 -6.58 7.61 4.25
N THR A 42 -6.03 8.78 4.58
CA THR A 42 -6.81 9.95 5.01
C THR A 42 -7.63 10.61 3.90
N ASP A 43 -7.38 10.27 2.65
CA ASP A 43 -8.14 10.81 1.51
C ASP A 43 -9.37 9.94 1.19
N TYR A 44 -9.61 8.88 1.97
CA TYR A 44 -10.69 7.90 1.79
C TYR A 44 -11.53 7.75 3.06
N GLU A 45 -12.80 7.38 2.90
CA GLU A 45 -13.68 7.02 4.00
C GLU A 45 -13.64 5.50 4.21
N VAL A 46 -13.16 5.06 5.37
CA VAL A 46 -13.20 3.64 5.78
C VAL A 46 -13.93 3.53 7.10
N ARG A 47 -15.00 2.75 7.15
CA ARG A 47 -15.82 2.55 8.33
C ARG A 47 -15.42 1.26 9.04
N ALA A 48 -15.69 1.22 10.34
CA ALA A 48 -15.41 0.02 11.13
C ALA A 48 -16.25 -1.16 10.66
N CYS A 49 -15.62 -2.32 10.48
CA CYS A 49 -16.31 -3.57 10.18
C CYS A 49 -17.33 -3.90 11.29
N GLN A 50 -18.55 -4.26 10.88
CA GLN A 50 -19.65 -4.58 11.81
C GLN A 50 -19.77 -6.09 12.11
N GLY A 51 -18.88 -6.93 11.57
CA GLY A 51 -18.90 -8.37 11.83
C GLY A 51 -20.08 -9.13 11.19
N GLY A 52 -20.71 -8.58 10.15
CA GLY A 52 -21.87 -9.21 9.49
C GLY A 52 -21.54 -10.46 8.65
N GLY A 53 -20.27 -10.66 8.29
CA GLY A 53 -19.78 -11.90 7.68
C GLY A 53 -20.26 -12.20 6.25
N THR A 54 -20.94 -11.28 5.57
CA THR A 54 -21.41 -11.48 4.18
C THR A 54 -20.25 -11.71 3.20
N CYS A 55 -19.15 -10.96 3.37
CA CYS A 55 -17.93 -11.10 2.59
C CYS A 55 -17.22 -12.44 2.81
N LEU A 56 -17.12 -12.90 4.06
CA LEU A 56 -16.41 -14.12 4.40
C LEU A 56 -17.23 -15.39 4.10
N PHE A 57 -18.50 -15.43 4.52
CA PHE A 57 -19.31 -16.66 4.51
C PHE A 57 -20.17 -16.82 3.26
N GLN A 58 -20.56 -15.72 2.61
CA GLN A 58 -21.41 -15.77 1.42
C GLN A 58 -20.65 -15.41 0.13
N GLY A 59 -19.39 -14.96 0.22
CA GLY A 59 -18.61 -14.49 -0.92
C GLY A 59 -19.23 -13.28 -1.62
N LYS A 60 -20.06 -12.51 -0.90
CA LYS A 60 -20.72 -11.30 -1.44
C LYS A 60 -19.99 -10.05 -1.00
N ASP A 61 -20.26 -8.94 -1.66
CA ASP A 61 -19.68 -7.67 -1.27
C ASP A 61 -20.10 -7.27 0.15
N CYS A 62 -19.24 -6.49 0.82
CA CYS A 62 -19.57 -5.90 2.12
C CYS A 62 -20.79 -4.98 1.95
N VAL A 63 -21.70 -5.01 2.92
CA VAL A 63 -22.88 -4.12 2.92
C VAL A 63 -22.53 -2.69 3.38
N ILE A 64 -21.33 -2.50 3.94
CA ILE A 64 -20.83 -1.18 4.31
C ILE A 64 -20.40 -0.47 3.01
N GLU A 65 -21.05 0.65 2.73
CA GLU A 65 -20.67 1.56 1.64
C GLU A 65 -19.55 2.49 2.13
N ASP A 66 -18.31 2.14 1.78
CA ASP A 66 -17.10 2.89 2.07
C ASP A 66 -16.01 2.57 1.02
N ASP A 67 -14.82 3.15 1.16
CA ASP A 67 -13.71 3.00 0.21
C ASP A 67 -12.84 1.76 0.48
N ALA A 68 -13.15 0.93 1.48
CA ALA A 68 -12.30 -0.19 1.87
C ALA A 68 -12.09 -1.17 0.71
N ARG A 69 -13.15 -1.43 -0.09
CA ARG A 69 -13.06 -2.30 -1.28
C ARG A 69 -12.09 -1.75 -2.31
N PHE A 70 -12.11 -0.44 -2.55
CA PHE A 70 -11.20 0.20 -3.50
C PHE A 70 -9.75 0.07 -3.02
N ILE A 71 -9.50 0.33 -1.74
CA ILE A 71 -8.16 0.21 -1.14
C ILE A 71 -7.67 -1.25 -1.22
N PHE A 72 -8.50 -2.23 -0.86
CA PHE A 72 -8.12 -3.65 -0.97
C PHE A 72 -7.87 -4.08 -2.41
N ALA A 73 -8.63 -3.57 -3.38
CA ALA A 73 -8.38 -3.83 -4.79
C ALA A 73 -7.03 -3.26 -5.26
N LYS A 74 -6.66 -2.05 -4.80
CA LYS A 74 -5.34 -1.46 -5.05
C LYS A 74 -4.21 -2.28 -4.44
N MET A 75 -4.37 -2.70 -3.18
CA MET A 75 -3.41 -3.57 -2.50
C MET A 75 -3.25 -4.92 -3.22
N ALA A 76 -4.36 -5.56 -3.62
CA ALA A 76 -4.33 -6.84 -4.31
C ALA A 76 -3.75 -6.76 -5.74
N ALA A 77 -3.86 -5.60 -6.40
CA ALA A 77 -3.25 -5.34 -7.70
C ALA A 77 -1.75 -5.01 -7.62
N SER A 78 -1.21 -4.82 -6.41
CA SER A 78 0.20 -4.52 -6.19
C SER A 78 0.95 -5.82 -5.92
N ASP A 79 2.03 -6.04 -6.65
CA ASP A 79 2.80 -7.28 -6.61
C ASP A 79 3.96 -7.13 -5.61
N GLY A 80 3.76 -7.58 -4.38
CA GLY A 80 4.82 -7.70 -3.37
C GLY A 80 5.28 -9.14 -3.11
N SER A 81 4.85 -10.11 -3.94
CA SER A 81 5.01 -11.55 -3.67
C SER A 81 5.97 -12.29 -4.60
N ASN A 82 6.71 -11.57 -5.45
CA ASN A 82 7.77 -12.16 -6.27
C ASN A 82 9.16 -11.83 -5.67
N ALA A 83 10.15 -12.69 -5.93
CA ALA A 83 11.50 -12.57 -5.34
C ALA A 83 12.20 -11.24 -5.64
N ALA A 84 11.85 -10.56 -6.75
CA ALA A 84 12.39 -9.25 -7.09
C ALA A 84 11.85 -8.15 -6.16
N GLY A 85 10.57 -8.22 -5.78
CA GLY A 85 9.97 -7.28 -4.82
C GLY A 85 10.51 -7.47 -3.40
N GLU A 86 10.87 -8.71 -3.03
CA GLU A 86 11.52 -9.00 -1.74
C GLU A 86 12.96 -8.45 -1.67
N GLU A 87 13.72 -8.51 -2.77
CA GLU A 87 15.08 -7.98 -2.84
C GLU A 87 15.08 -6.45 -2.79
N LEU A 88 14.25 -5.78 -3.60
CA LEU A 88 14.10 -4.32 -3.61
C LEU A 88 13.65 -3.78 -2.24
N ALA A 89 12.68 -4.43 -1.60
CA ALA A 89 12.26 -4.04 -0.25
C ALA A 89 13.41 -4.20 0.77
N ARG A 90 14.24 -5.24 0.62
CA ARG A 90 15.42 -5.45 1.48
C ARG A 90 16.46 -4.35 1.24
N GLU A 91 16.79 -4.03 0.00
CA GLU A 91 17.77 -3.00 -0.35
C GLU A 91 17.35 -1.63 0.19
N ILE A 92 16.08 -1.24 0.01
CA ILE A 92 15.52 -0.01 0.57
C ILE A 92 15.61 -0.01 2.11
N ILE A 93 15.27 -1.11 2.76
CA ILE A 93 15.33 -1.22 4.24
C ILE A 93 16.79 -1.13 4.72
N GLU A 94 17.73 -1.80 4.06
CA GLU A 94 19.16 -1.76 4.41
C GLU A 94 19.74 -0.35 4.22
N GLU A 95 19.36 0.36 3.15
CA GLU A 95 19.75 1.75 2.97
C GLU A 95 19.14 2.63 4.07
N MET A 96 17.85 2.48 4.36
CA MET A 96 17.17 3.23 5.42
C MET A 96 17.73 2.93 6.82
N ASP A 97 18.17 1.71 7.10
CA ASP A 97 18.79 1.33 8.37
C ASP A 97 20.10 2.07 8.64
N GLY A 98 20.77 2.55 7.59
CA GLY A 98 21.94 3.44 7.72
C GLY A 98 21.63 4.88 8.13
N TRP A 99 20.35 5.26 8.23
CA TRP A 99 19.90 6.64 8.50
C TRP A 99 19.46 6.88 9.96
N TRP A 100 19.69 5.91 10.86
CA TRP A 100 19.36 5.99 12.29
C TRP A 100 20.59 6.12 13.19
#